data_AF-A0A8C7DZG7-F1
#
_entry.id   AF-A0A8C7DZG7-F1
#
_cell.length_a   1.000
_cell.length_b   1.000
_cell.length_c   1.000
_cell.angle_alpha   90.00
_cell.angle_beta   90.00
_cell.angle_gamma   90.00
#
_symmetry.space_group_name_H-M   'P 1'
#
loop_
_entity.id
_entity.type
_entity.pdbx_description
1 polymer ?
#
loop_
_entity_poly.entity_id
_entity_poly.type
_entity_poly.pdbx_seq_one_letter_code
_entity_poly.pdbx_strand_id
1 'polypeptide(L)'
;MLLHFIHSSLGGVVRAVIGLLHSDLHQRGTVGSICHLATSVITVAPGTRGLGAFAKITRRTKSGKLMQDEEIFSINEDLTVTIQSKRSHPGSTPMNTDESEVDPTANLTFNLRLSDTQREAKEKLPLPFVFSKEKKSALLHPGTGSGRILYEPDANDDYDQEDPDDDLDV
;
A
#
# COMPACT_ATOMS: atom_id res chain seq x y z
N MET A 1 -3.56 23.47 4.32
CA MET A 1 -3.69 22.00 4.41
C MET A 1 -4.51 21.68 5.66
N LEU A 2 -5.60 20.94 5.54
CA LEU A 2 -6.41 20.50 6.66
C LEU A 2 -6.02 19.05 7.00
N LEU A 3 -5.76 18.77 8.27
CA LEU A 3 -5.32 17.48 8.77
C LEU A 3 -6.39 16.93 9.71
N HIS A 4 -6.71 15.65 9.56
CA HIS A 4 -7.64 14.96 10.42
C HIS A 4 -6.99 13.73 11.05
N PHE A 5 -6.92 13.74 12.38
CA PHE A 5 -6.37 12.69 13.21
C PHE A 5 -7.50 12.01 13.96
N ILE A 6 -7.65 10.71 13.80
CA ILE A 6 -8.53 9.90 14.66
C ILE A 6 -7.63 9.31 15.75
N HIS A 7 -7.87 9.70 17.00
CA HIS A 7 -7.17 9.16 18.16
C HIS A 7 -8.18 8.44 19.05
N SER A 8 -8.06 7.12 19.18
CA SER A 8 -8.75 6.34 20.20
C SER A 8 -7.99 6.48 21.52
N SER A 9 -8.55 7.15 22.53
CA SER A 9 -7.98 7.13 23.87
C SER A 9 -8.30 5.82 24.58
N LEU A 10 -7.40 5.37 25.47
CA LEU A 10 -7.64 4.27 26.41
C LEU A 10 -9.01 4.44 27.07
N GLY A 11 -9.93 3.49 26.87
CA GLY A 11 -11.31 3.56 27.38
C GLY A 11 -12.43 3.65 26.34
N GLY A 12 -12.15 3.44 25.03
CA GLY A 12 -13.20 3.23 24.02
C GLY A 12 -13.88 4.48 23.47
N VAL A 13 -13.47 5.68 23.88
CA VAL A 13 -13.96 6.94 23.32
C VAL A 13 -13.12 7.34 22.11
N VAL A 14 -13.73 7.38 20.93
CA VAL A 14 -13.10 7.91 19.71
C VAL A 14 -13.08 9.43 19.80
N ARG A 15 -11.88 10.03 19.83
CA ARG A 15 -11.72 11.49 19.73
C ARG A 15 -11.19 11.83 18.34
N ALA A 16 -11.92 12.68 17.63
CA ALA A 16 -11.47 13.26 16.38
C ALA A 16 -10.75 14.59 16.65
N VAL A 17 -9.55 14.75 16.13
CA VAL A 17 -8.78 15.99 16.19
C VAL A 17 -8.61 16.51 14.76
N ILE A 18 -9.05 17.75 14.53
CA ILE A 18 -8.91 18.43 13.26
C ILE A 18 -7.92 19.58 13.45
N GLY A 19 -6.90 19.66 12.60
CA GLY A 19 -5.88 20.70 12.62
C GLY A 19 -5.73 21.38 11.26
N LEU A 20 -5.60 22.70 11.24
CA LEU A 20 -5.26 23.46 10.04
C LEU A 20 -3.76 23.77 10.04
N LEU A 21 -3.06 23.40 8.98
CA LEU A 21 -1.64 23.64 8.79
C LEU A 21 -1.37 24.43 7.51
N HIS A 22 -0.61 25.51 7.63
CA HIS A 22 -0.06 26.26 6.51
C HIS A 22 1.31 25.67 6.15
N SER A 23 1.38 24.88 5.09
CA SER A 23 2.58 24.10 4.73
C SER A 23 3.79 24.96 4.36
N ASP A 24 3.56 26.21 3.99
CA ASP A 24 4.55 27.23 3.66
C ASP A 24 5.22 27.87 4.88
N LEU A 25 4.61 27.76 6.08
CA LEU A 25 5.15 28.31 7.32
C LEU A 25 6.01 27.32 8.11
N HIS A 26 6.24 26.11 7.59
CA HIS A 26 6.96 25.05 8.28
C HIS A 26 7.99 24.38 7.37
N GLN A 27 9.00 23.76 7.99
CA GLN A 27 9.97 22.95 7.25
C GLN A 27 9.29 21.73 6.63
N ARG A 28 9.72 21.33 5.42
CA ARG A 28 9.16 20.18 4.70
C ARG A 28 9.17 18.88 5.52
N GLY A 29 10.21 18.67 6.32
CA GLY A 29 10.31 17.52 7.23
C GLY A 29 9.17 17.50 8.26
N THR A 30 8.94 18.62 8.94
CA THR A 30 7.85 18.75 9.94
C THR A 30 6.48 18.53 9.32
N VAL A 31 6.21 19.14 8.16
CA VAL A 31 4.97 18.93 7.40
C VAL A 31 4.80 17.44 7.07
N GLY A 32 5.87 16.81 6.58
CA GLY A 32 5.89 15.37 6.29
C GLY A 32 5.57 14.52 7.51
N SER A 33 6.22 14.76 8.66
CA SER A 33 5.97 14.00 9.89
C SER A 33 4.52 14.13 10.36
N ILE A 34 3.95 15.33 10.31
CA ILE A 34 2.56 15.58 10.69
C ILE A 34 1.60 14.86 9.73
N CYS A 35 1.86 14.88 8.42
CA CYS A 35 1.08 14.14 7.43
C CYS A 35 1.13 12.63 7.66
N HIS A 36 2.27 12.08 8.07
CA HIS A 36 2.39 10.64 8.37
C HIS A 36 1.64 10.23 9.64
N LEU A 37 1.47 11.15 10.60
CA LEU A 37 0.68 10.90 11.81
C LEU A 37 -0.83 11.01 11.54
N ALA A 38 -1.23 11.78 10.52
CA ALA A 38 -2.63 12.01 10.20
C ALA A 38 -3.29 10.76 9.58
N THR A 39 -4.54 10.52 10.00
CA THR A 39 -5.38 9.47 9.41
C THR A 39 -6.01 9.90 8.10
N SER A 40 -6.22 11.20 7.92
CA SER A 40 -6.65 11.81 6.67
C SER A 40 -6.01 13.19 6.51
N VAL A 41 -5.60 13.52 5.29
CA VAL A 41 -5.00 14.80 4.92
C VAL A 41 -5.80 15.37 3.75
N ILE A 42 -6.25 16.61 3.88
CA ILE A 42 -6.95 17.35 2.83
C ILE A 42 -6.09 18.55 2.44
N THR A 43 -5.53 18.51 1.25
CA THR A 43 -4.75 19.62 0.69
C THR A 43 -5.62 20.41 -0.26
N VAL A 44 -5.78 21.70 0.03
CA VAL A 44 -6.56 22.62 -0.80
C VAL A 44 -5.61 23.45 -1.65
N ALA A 45 -5.92 23.58 -2.94
CA ALA A 45 -5.23 24.44 -3.88
C ALA A 45 -6.24 25.34 -4.61
N PRO A 46 -5.85 26.58 -4.96
CA PRO A 46 -6.68 27.44 -5.79
C PRO A 46 -6.86 26.82 -7.18
N GLY A 47 -8.06 26.95 -7.73
CA GLY A 47 -8.35 26.58 -9.12
C GLY A 47 -7.72 27.56 -10.11
N THR A 48 -7.40 27.07 -11.31
CA THR A 48 -7.04 27.96 -12.43
C THR A 48 -8.29 28.70 -12.93
N ARG A 49 -8.12 29.91 -13.49
CA ARG A 49 -9.24 30.83 -13.80
C ARG A 49 -10.42 30.12 -14.49
N GLY A 50 -11.58 30.11 -13.83
CA GLY A 50 -12.82 29.48 -14.32
C GLY A 50 -13.09 28.06 -13.81
N LEU A 51 -12.10 27.42 -13.18
CA LEU A 51 -12.25 26.13 -12.48
C LEU A 51 -12.32 26.39 -10.97
N GLY A 52 -13.23 25.70 -10.27
CA GLY A 52 -13.37 25.78 -8.82
C GLY A 52 -12.08 25.41 -8.07
N ALA A 53 -12.04 25.68 -6.76
CA ALA A 53 -10.92 25.25 -5.91
C ALA A 53 -10.83 23.73 -5.88
N PHE A 54 -9.63 23.22 -5.66
CA PHE A 54 -9.36 21.79 -5.70
C PHE A 54 -8.92 21.28 -4.33
N ALA A 55 -9.51 20.18 -3.88
CA ALA A 55 -9.15 19.46 -2.67
C ALA A 55 -8.63 18.07 -3.03
N LYS A 56 -7.38 17.78 -2.68
CA LYS A 56 -6.82 16.44 -2.68
C LYS A 56 -6.96 15.84 -1.28
N ILE A 57 -7.67 14.73 -1.20
CA ILE A 57 -7.95 14.01 0.04
C ILE A 57 -7.11 12.73 0.02
N THR A 58 -6.39 12.46 1.11
CA THR A 58 -5.58 11.27 1.27
C THR A 58 -5.93 10.64 2.61
N ARG A 59 -6.47 9.42 2.61
CA ARG A 59 -6.99 8.75 3.81
C ARG A 59 -6.40 7.36 3.97
N ARG A 60 -6.07 6.98 5.20
CA ARG A 60 -5.71 5.59 5.55
C ARG A 60 -6.95 4.83 5.99
N THR A 61 -7.17 3.66 5.41
CA THR A 61 -8.25 2.75 5.80
C THR A 61 -7.85 1.97 7.06
N LYS A 62 -8.82 1.29 7.68
CA LYS A 62 -8.55 0.37 8.80
C LYS A 62 -7.63 -0.80 8.41
N SER A 63 -7.61 -1.17 7.12
CA SER A 63 -6.72 -2.18 6.56
C SER A 63 -5.32 -1.66 6.21
N GLY A 64 -5.01 -0.40 6.50
CA GLY A 64 -3.71 0.22 6.20
C GLY A 64 -3.54 0.69 4.75
N LYS A 65 -4.51 0.41 3.85
CA LYS A 65 -4.49 0.90 2.46
C LYS A 65 -4.63 2.43 2.43
N LEU A 66 -3.86 3.07 1.55
CA LEU A 66 -3.94 4.51 1.30
C LEU A 66 -4.92 4.77 0.16
N MET A 67 -5.97 5.54 0.43
CA MET A 67 -6.91 6.02 -0.58
C MET A 67 -6.63 7.48 -0.90
N GLN A 68 -6.75 7.83 -2.18
CA GLN A 68 -6.63 9.21 -2.66
C GLN A 68 -7.86 9.57 -3.48
N ASP A 69 -8.48 10.70 -3.12
CA ASP A 69 -9.61 11.27 -3.85
C ASP A 69 -9.32 12.74 -4.18
N GLU A 70 -9.96 13.22 -5.23
CA GLU A 70 -9.83 14.60 -5.70
C GLU A 70 -11.21 15.21 -5.91
N GLU A 71 -11.46 16.36 -5.30
CA GLU A 71 -12.74 17.05 -5.37
C GLU A 71 -12.57 18.49 -5.83
N ILE A 72 -13.42 18.92 -6.77
CA ILE A 72 -13.53 20.34 -7.14
C ILE A 72 -14.66 20.94 -6.32
N PHE A 73 -14.40 22.03 -5.63
CA PHE A 73 -15.35 22.70 -4.77
C PHE A 73 -15.35 24.22 -4.94
N SER A 74 -16.45 24.85 -4.55
CA SER A 74 -16.61 26.30 -4.46
C SER A 74 -17.10 26.68 -3.07
N ILE A 75 -16.66 27.85 -2.60
CA ILE A 75 -17.19 28.47 -1.39
C ILE A 75 -18.11 29.59 -1.86
N ASN A 76 -19.38 29.50 -1.49
CA ASN A 76 -20.41 30.48 -1.82
C ASN A 76 -20.28 31.73 -0.92
N GLU A 77 -21.00 32.80 -1.27
CA GLU A 77 -21.01 34.05 -0.48
C GLU A 77 -21.52 33.86 0.95
N ASP A 78 -22.38 32.87 1.17
CA ASP A 78 -22.89 32.47 2.49
C ASP A 78 -21.95 31.51 3.25
N LEU A 79 -20.71 31.36 2.77
CA LEU A 79 -19.67 30.47 3.31
C LEU A 79 -20.01 28.96 3.21
N THR A 80 -21.06 28.59 2.49
CA THR A 80 -21.36 27.18 2.23
C THR A 80 -20.39 26.60 1.20
N VAL A 81 -20.01 25.34 1.40
CA VAL A 81 -19.12 24.61 0.49
C VAL A 81 -19.95 23.74 -0.44
N THR A 82 -19.78 23.92 -1.76
CA THR A 82 -20.43 23.13 -2.81
C THR A 82 -19.41 22.29 -3.55
N ILE A 83 -19.67 20.99 -3.69
CA ILE A 83 -18.80 20.04 -4.40
C ILE A 83 -19.33 19.89 -5.82
N GLN A 84 -18.53 20.27 -6.81
CA GLN A 84 -18.93 20.28 -8.22
C GLN A 84 -18.61 18.96 -8.93
N SER A 85 -17.51 18.29 -8.56
CA SER A 85 -17.11 17.02 -9.17
C SER A 85 -16.20 16.23 -8.24
N LYS A 86 -16.40 14.91 -8.19
CA LYS A 86 -15.48 13.96 -7.55
C LYS A 86 -14.72 13.21 -8.63
N ARG A 87 -13.39 13.35 -8.66
CA ARG A 87 -12.51 12.47 -9.42
C ARG A 87 -11.98 11.42 -8.46
N SER A 88 -12.63 10.26 -8.43
CA SER A 88 -12.00 9.08 -7.85
C SER A 88 -11.05 8.54 -8.90
N HIS A 89 -9.77 8.88 -8.79
CA HIS A 89 -8.73 8.24 -9.58
C HIS A 89 -8.14 7.11 -8.75
N PRO A 90 -8.52 5.83 -8.97
CA PRO A 90 -7.55 4.76 -8.81
C PRO A 90 -6.58 4.91 -9.99
N GLY A 91 -5.67 5.89 -9.90
CA GLY A 91 -4.60 6.16 -10.87
C GLY A 91 -5.01 6.18 -12.36
N SER A 92 -5.38 7.34 -12.90
CA SER A 92 -5.29 7.54 -14.36
C SER A 92 -5.36 9.03 -14.74
N THR A 93 -4.27 9.53 -15.30
CA THR A 93 -4.25 10.76 -16.10
C THR A 93 -5.24 10.66 -17.27
N PRO A 94 -6.10 11.65 -17.54
CA PRO A 94 -7.00 11.59 -18.69
C PRO A 94 -6.24 12.07 -19.93
N MET A 95 -5.92 11.16 -20.83
CA MET A 95 -5.68 11.50 -22.23
C MET A 95 -6.45 10.49 -23.07
N ASN A 96 -7.54 10.97 -23.67
CA ASN A 96 -8.22 10.29 -24.75
C ASN A 96 -7.19 9.98 -25.85
N THR A 97 -7.09 8.71 -26.27
CA THR A 97 -6.99 8.24 -27.66
C THR A 97 -6.76 6.72 -27.63
N ASP A 98 -7.70 6.01 -28.25
CA ASP A 98 -7.68 4.63 -28.77
C ASP A 98 -7.17 3.47 -27.89
N GLU A 99 -8.08 2.51 -27.72
CA GLU A 99 -7.87 1.15 -27.24
C GLU A 99 -6.80 0.45 -28.10
N SER A 100 -5.55 0.52 -27.64
CA SER A 100 -4.64 -0.60 -27.76
C SER A 100 -4.38 -1.07 -26.33
N GLU A 101 -4.40 -2.37 -26.11
CA GLU A 101 -4.04 -3.00 -24.84
C GLU A 101 -2.57 -2.67 -24.56
N VAL A 102 -2.32 -1.49 -23.98
CA VAL A 102 -0.97 -1.03 -23.70
C VAL A 102 -0.48 -1.86 -22.53
N ASP A 103 0.48 -2.73 -22.80
CA ASP A 103 1.21 -3.49 -21.81
C ASP A 103 1.59 -2.59 -20.62
N PRO A 104 1.06 -2.85 -19.40
CA PRO A 104 1.27 -1.98 -18.23
C PRO A 104 2.75 -1.89 -17.84
N THR A 105 3.60 -2.78 -18.38
CA THR A 105 5.05 -2.78 -18.16
C THR A 105 5.83 -1.92 -19.16
N ALA A 106 5.19 -1.35 -20.18
CA ALA A 106 5.87 -0.64 -21.27
C ALA A 106 6.49 0.72 -20.90
N ASN A 107 5.97 1.40 -19.86
CA ASN A 107 6.41 2.75 -19.45
C ASN A 107 7.24 2.76 -18.15
N LEU A 108 7.88 1.65 -17.80
CA LEU A 108 8.73 1.59 -16.61
C LEU A 108 10.15 2.02 -16.95
N THR A 109 10.75 2.82 -16.06
CA THR A 109 12.17 3.21 -16.15
C THR A 109 13.12 2.04 -15.85
N PHE A 110 12.56 0.88 -15.49
CA PHE A 110 13.26 -0.38 -15.22
C PHE A 110 12.48 -1.53 -15.85
N ASN A 111 13.19 -2.57 -16.28
CA ASN A 111 12.56 -3.70 -16.96
C ASN A 111 12.01 -4.72 -15.94
N LEU A 112 10.71 -5.02 -16.03
CA LEU A 112 10.07 -6.09 -15.25
C LEU A 112 10.09 -7.46 -15.95
N ARG A 113 10.38 -7.47 -17.25
CA ARG A 113 10.46 -8.70 -18.05
C ARG A 113 11.91 -9.15 -18.09
N LEU A 114 12.12 -10.45 -17.92
CA LEU A 114 13.43 -11.05 -18.21
C LEU A 114 13.53 -11.28 -19.71
N SER A 115 14.67 -10.91 -20.31
CA SER A 115 15.01 -11.44 -21.63
C SER A 115 15.19 -12.96 -21.57
N ASP A 116 15.08 -13.66 -22.69
CA ASP A 116 15.32 -15.11 -22.72
C ASP A 116 16.69 -15.50 -22.15
N THR A 117 17.70 -14.68 -22.42
CA THR A 117 19.04 -14.85 -21.84
C THR A 117 19.08 -14.70 -20.33
N GLN A 118 18.33 -13.74 -19.77
CA GLN A 118 18.24 -13.53 -18.31
C GLN A 118 17.42 -14.63 -17.63
N ARG A 119 16.35 -15.10 -18.27
CA ARG A 119 15.54 -16.21 -17.78
C ARG A 119 16.35 -17.49 -17.73
N GLU A 120 17.08 -17.80 -18.80
CA GLU A 120 17.97 -18.97 -18.84
C GLU A 120 19.08 -18.88 -17.78
N ALA A 121 19.67 -17.68 -17.58
CA ALA A 121 20.66 -17.46 -16.53
C ALA A 121 20.06 -17.66 -15.11
N LYS A 122 18.84 -17.19 -14.87
CA LYS A 122 18.12 -17.35 -13.60
C LYS A 122 17.79 -18.81 -13.32
N GLU A 123 17.36 -19.57 -14.33
CA GLU A 123 17.06 -21.01 -14.21
C GLU A 123 18.32 -21.84 -13.94
N LYS A 124 19.47 -21.45 -14.49
CA LYS A 124 20.76 -22.10 -14.25
C LYS A 124 21.39 -21.75 -12.92
N LEU A 125 20.91 -20.71 -12.23
CA LEU A 125 21.49 -20.27 -10.97
C LEU A 125 21.18 -21.30 -9.87
N PRO A 126 22.19 -21.95 -9.26
CA PRO A 126 21.95 -22.92 -8.21
C PRO A 126 21.37 -22.21 -6.98
N LEU A 127 20.21 -22.68 -6.52
CA LEU A 127 19.60 -22.17 -5.30
C LEU A 127 20.44 -22.61 -4.08
N PRO A 128 20.86 -21.68 -3.21
CA PRO A 128 21.52 -22.05 -1.98
C PRO A 128 20.58 -22.90 -1.11
N PHE A 129 21.13 -23.92 -0.44
CA PHE A 129 20.41 -24.86 0.44
C PHE A 129 19.36 -25.77 -0.22
N VAL A 130 19.16 -25.70 -1.53
CA VAL A 130 18.33 -26.66 -2.27
C VAL A 130 19.20 -27.83 -2.74
N PHE A 131 19.18 -28.92 -1.99
CA PHE A 131 19.84 -30.16 -2.38
C PHE A 131 19.05 -30.89 -3.47
N SER A 132 19.76 -31.55 -4.40
CA SER A 132 19.13 -32.48 -5.35
C SER A 132 18.43 -33.62 -4.60
N LYS A 133 17.48 -34.31 -5.24
CA LYS A 133 16.75 -35.41 -4.60
C LYS A 133 17.69 -36.50 -4.08
N GLU A 134 18.77 -36.77 -4.80
CA GLU A 134 19.80 -37.75 -4.47
C GLU A 134 20.65 -37.28 -3.28
N LYS A 135 20.96 -35.99 -3.19
CA LYS A 135 21.69 -35.41 -2.05
C LYS A 135 20.81 -35.28 -0.81
N LYS A 136 19.53 -34.93 -0.98
CA LYS A 136 18.53 -34.98 0.08
C LYS A 136 18.38 -36.39 0.62
N SER A 137 18.21 -37.38 -0.26
CA SER A 137 18.13 -38.77 0.20
C SER A 137 19.43 -39.16 0.88
N ALA A 138 20.61 -38.93 0.29
CA ALA A 138 21.93 -39.18 0.92
C ALA A 138 22.06 -38.62 2.35
N LEU A 139 21.67 -37.36 2.57
CA LEU A 139 21.72 -36.70 3.89
C LEU A 139 20.62 -37.17 4.85
N LEU A 140 19.47 -37.58 4.32
CA LEU A 140 18.32 -38.07 5.09
C LEU A 140 18.29 -39.60 5.24
N HIS A 141 19.28 -40.33 4.69
CA HIS A 141 19.37 -41.77 4.93
C HIS A 141 19.61 -41.98 6.43
N PRO A 142 18.80 -42.82 7.09
CA PRO A 142 19.05 -43.18 8.47
C PRO A 142 20.28 -44.09 8.52
N GLY A 143 21.47 -43.50 8.64
CA GLY A 143 22.62 -44.20 9.19
C GLY A 143 22.27 -44.70 10.59
N THR A 144 22.88 -45.81 11.02
CA THR A 144 22.79 -46.34 12.39
C THR A 144 23.11 -45.23 13.40
N GLY A 145 22.09 -44.55 13.92
CA GLY A 145 22.22 -43.32 14.71
C GLY A 145 21.40 -42.10 14.24
N SER A 146 20.35 -42.26 13.43
CA SER A 146 19.50 -41.13 13.01
C SER A 146 18.92 -40.39 14.22
N GLY A 147 19.30 -39.12 14.41
CA GLY A 147 18.68 -38.23 15.37
C GLY A 147 17.21 -38.02 14.99
N ARG A 148 16.30 -38.42 15.88
CA ARG A 148 14.88 -38.07 15.74
C ARG A 148 14.69 -36.68 16.33
N ILE A 149 14.21 -35.74 15.52
CA ILE A 149 13.68 -34.48 16.02
C ILE A 149 12.27 -34.80 16.51
N LEU A 150 12.12 -34.92 17.83
CA LEU A 150 10.82 -35.05 18.46
C LEU A 150 10.37 -33.64 18.85
N TYR A 151 9.30 -33.17 18.23
CA TYR A 151 8.62 -31.97 18.64
C TYR A 151 7.52 -32.34 19.63
N GLU A 152 7.55 -31.77 20.82
CA GLU A 152 6.46 -31.85 21.79
C GLU A 152 5.77 -30.49 21.82
N PRO A 153 4.50 -30.40 21.41
CA PRO A 153 3.79 -29.14 21.43
C PRO A 153 3.71 -28.57 22.85
N ASP A 154 4.10 -27.32 23.04
CA ASP A 154 3.98 -26.64 24.32
C ASP A 154 2.66 -25.85 24.42
N ALA A 155 2.33 -25.39 25.63
CA ALA A 155 1.06 -24.69 25.88
C ALA A 155 0.95 -23.33 25.18
N ASN A 156 2.04 -22.87 24.57
CA ASN A 156 2.19 -21.61 23.87
C ASN A 156 2.29 -21.80 22.35
N ASP A 157 2.22 -23.04 21.87
CA ASP A 157 2.04 -23.36 20.45
C ASP A 157 0.59 -23.09 20.05
N ASP A 158 0.40 -21.98 19.37
CA ASP A 158 -0.81 -21.67 18.64
C ASP A 158 -0.93 -22.60 17.44
N TYR A 159 -1.67 -23.71 17.61
CA TYR A 159 -2.35 -24.34 16.46
C TYR A 159 -3.42 -23.35 15.99
N ASP A 160 -3.01 -22.37 15.19
CA ASP A 160 -3.92 -21.51 14.46
C ASP A 160 -4.65 -22.37 13.43
N GLN A 161 -5.96 -22.50 13.62
CA GLN A 161 -6.85 -23.23 12.70
C GLN A 161 -7.13 -22.43 11.41
N GLU A 162 -6.41 -21.33 11.21
CA GLU A 162 -6.58 -20.45 10.05
C GLU A 162 -5.56 -20.88 9.01
N ASP A 163 -5.92 -21.90 8.21
CA ASP A 163 -5.09 -22.39 7.12
C ASP A 163 -4.90 -21.24 6.12
N PRO A 164 -3.67 -20.71 5.95
CA PRO A 164 -3.43 -19.52 5.13
C PRO A 164 -3.54 -19.78 3.62
N ASP A 165 -3.93 -20.99 3.23
CA ASP A 165 -4.23 -21.41 1.86
C ASP A 165 -5.72 -21.75 1.62
N ASP A 166 -6.59 -21.65 2.65
CA ASP A 166 -8.04 -21.88 2.53
C ASP A 166 -8.76 -20.80 1.71
N ASP A 167 -8.10 -19.66 1.45
CA ASP A 167 -8.55 -18.59 0.54
C ASP A 167 -7.87 -18.62 -0.84
N LEU A 168 -7.03 -19.63 -1.12
CA LEU A 168 -6.38 -19.82 -2.41
C LEU A 168 -7.23 -20.66 -3.36
N ASP A 169 -8.18 -20.01 -4.03
CA ASP A 169 -8.86 -20.58 -5.20
C ASP A 169 -7.86 -20.70 -6.37
N VAL A 170 -7.44 -21.94 -6.72
CA VAL A 170 -6.66 -22.28 -7.93
C VAL A 170 -7.55 -22.74 -9.10
#